data_AF-A0A7K1BVV9-F1
#
_entry.id   AF-A0A7K1BVV9-F1
#
_cell.length_a   1.000
_cell.length_b   1.000
_cell.length_c   1.000
_cell.angle_alpha   90.00
_cell.angle_beta   90.00
_cell.angle_gamma   90.00
#
_symmetry.space_group_name_H-M   'P 1'
#
loop_
_entity.id
_entity.type
_entity.pdbx_description
1 polymer ?
#
loop_
_entity_poly.entity_id
_entity_poly.type
_entity_poly.pdbx_seq_one_letter_code
_entity_poly.pdbx_strand_id
1 'polypeptide(L)'
;MKKALFLFALIISTQSLFAQKDADQILGTWLTGTGNARVEIYKNGNNFQGKIVWLSEPIDPATNKPKTDTKHPNASLHNRPLLGLINLWGFSYN
;
A
#
# COMPACT_ATOMS: atom_id res chain seq x y z
N MET A 1 45.98 0.99 -25.34
CA MET A 1 44.87 0.05 -25.59
C MET A 1 44.34 -0.59 -24.30
N LYS A 2 45.15 -1.32 -23.51
CA LYS A 2 44.71 -1.97 -22.26
C LYS A 2 44.08 -1.01 -21.22
N LYS A 3 44.67 0.18 -21.03
CA LYS A 3 44.13 1.23 -20.13
C LYS A 3 42.78 1.78 -20.59
N ALA A 4 42.59 1.95 -21.90
CA ALA A 4 41.33 2.39 -22.48
C ALA A 4 40.23 1.32 -22.34
N LEU A 5 40.58 0.04 -22.50
CA LEU A 5 39.68 -1.08 -22.24
C LEU A 5 39.24 -1.14 -20.76
N PHE A 6 40.18 -0.86 -19.85
CA PHE A 6 39.90 -0.86 -18.40
C PHE A 6 38.98 0.30 -17.99
N LEU A 7 39.21 1.50 -18.54
CA LEU A 7 38.32 2.65 -18.36
C LEU A 7 36.92 2.39 -18.93
N PHE A 8 36.82 1.75 -20.09
CA PHE A 8 35.54 1.38 -20.70
C PHE A 8 34.78 0.37 -19.85
N ALA A 9 35.45 -0.64 -19.28
CA ALA A 9 34.85 -1.61 -18.37
C ALA A 9 34.34 -0.96 -17.06
N LEU A 10 35.07 0.03 -16.53
CA LEU A 10 34.68 0.76 -15.32
C LEU A 10 33.41 1.61 -15.55
N ILE A 11 33.29 2.25 -16.71
CA ILE A 11 32.11 3.06 -17.08
C ILE A 11 30.85 2.19 -17.26
N ILE A 12 30.99 0.95 -17.72
CA ILE A 12 29.86 0.03 -17.84
C ILE A 12 29.38 -0.45 -16.47
N SER A 13 30.28 -0.59 -15.49
CA SER A 13 29.94 -1.08 -14.14
C SER A 13 29.12 -0.10 -13.30
N THR A 14 29.06 1.19 -13.64
CA THR A 14 28.34 2.21 -12.86
C THR A 14 26.84 2.29 -13.19
N GLN A 15 26.34 1.56 -14.20
CA GLN A 15 24.92 1.63 -14.58
C GLN A 15 23.97 0.92 -13.60
N SER A 16 24.49 0.14 -12.65
CA SER A 16 23.69 -0.59 -11.66
C SER A 16 23.23 0.26 -10.46
N LEU A 17 23.68 1.52 -10.36
CA LEU A 17 23.38 2.39 -9.20
C LEU A 17 21.94 2.93 -9.17
N PHE A 18 21.21 2.87 -10.28
CA PHE A 18 19.83 3.39 -10.38
C PHE A 18 18.74 2.32 -10.17
N ALA A 19 19.11 1.10 -9.75
CA ALA A 19 18.17 0.00 -9.59
C ALA A 19 17.42 -0.01 -8.24
N GLN A 20 17.75 0.91 -7.31
CA GLN A 20 17.09 0.98 -6.02
C GLN A 20 15.70 1.59 -6.22
N LYS A 21 14.67 0.74 -6.15
CA LYS A 21 13.27 1.19 -6.23
C LYS A 21 12.97 2.03 -5.01
N ASP A 22 12.35 3.18 -5.23
CA ASP A 22 11.90 4.04 -4.15
C ASP A 22 10.80 3.32 -3.34
N ALA A 23 10.95 3.28 -2.02
CA ALA A 23 9.94 2.77 -1.10
C ALA A 23 8.57 3.44 -1.33
N ASP A 24 8.60 4.69 -1.78
CA ASP A 24 7.43 5.53 -1.97
C ASP A 24 6.58 5.12 -3.19
N GLN A 25 7.06 4.18 -4.01
CA GLN A 25 6.30 3.65 -5.15
C GLN A 25 4.97 2.99 -4.76
N ILE A 26 4.82 2.56 -3.50
CA ILE A 26 3.57 1.96 -3.02
C ILE A 26 2.53 3.00 -2.57
N LEU A 27 2.90 4.28 -2.48
CA LEU A 27 1.98 5.34 -2.08
C LEU A 27 0.89 5.55 -3.12
N GLY A 28 -0.31 5.90 -2.65
CA GLY A 28 -1.45 6.22 -3.50
C GLY A 28 -2.66 5.33 -3.25
N THR A 29 -3.64 5.39 -4.15
CA THR A 29 -4.92 4.67 -4.02
C THR A 29 -4.94 3.45 -4.92
N TRP A 30 -5.16 2.28 -4.32
CA TRP A 30 -5.13 0.99 -4.99
C TRP A 30 -6.51 0.33 -4.98
N LEU A 31 -6.91 -0.27 -6.09
CA LEU A 31 -8.09 -1.12 -6.16
C LEU A 31 -7.77 -2.50 -5.58
N THR A 32 -8.63 -3.01 -4.70
CA THR A 32 -8.52 -4.38 -4.20
C THR A 32 -8.68 -5.39 -5.34
N GLY A 33 -8.10 -6.60 -5.22
CA GLY A 33 -8.17 -7.62 -6.28
C GLY A 33 -9.60 -8.01 -6.67
N THR A 34 -10.56 -7.92 -5.75
CA THR A 34 -11.99 -8.15 -6.02
C THR A 34 -12.71 -6.96 -6.68
N GLY A 35 -12.09 -5.78 -6.76
CA GLY A 35 -12.70 -4.56 -7.30
C GLY A 35 -13.69 -3.82 -6.38
N ASN A 36 -13.98 -4.35 -5.20
CA ASN A 36 -15.05 -3.86 -4.33
C ASN A 36 -14.64 -2.77 -3.33
N ALA A 37 -13.35 -2.45 -3.24
CA ALA A 37 -12.83 -1.44 -2.34
C ALA A 37 -11.58 -0.79 -2.93
N ARG A 38 -11.32 0.46 -2.53
CA ARG A 38 -10.04 1.14 -2.76
C ARG A 38 -9.37 1.45 -1.42
N VAL A 39 -8.06 1.23 -1.37
CA VAL A 39 -7.23 1.48 -0.18
C VAL A 39 -6.20 2.55 -0.53
N GLU A 40 -6.16 3.63 0.24
CA GLU A 40 -5.09 4.63 0.16
C GLU A 40 -3.94 4.19 1.05
N ILE A 41 -2.76 3.95 0.46
CA ILE A 41 -1.50 3.69 1.16
C ILE A 41 -0.77 5.03 1.33
N TYR A 42 -0.38 5.33 2.57
CA TYR A 42 0.27 6.57 2.98
C TYR A 42 1.40 6.30 3.98
N LYS A 43 2.31 7.28 4.12
CA LYS A 43 3.37 7.22 5.14
C LYS A 43 2.80 7.53 6.52
N ASN A 44 3.18 6.73 7.50
CA ASN A 44 3.00 7.03 8.92
C ASN A 44 4.36 6.87 9.63
N GLY A 45 5.08 7.98 9.77
CA GLY A 45 6.48 7.98 10.21
C GLY A 45 7.38 7.27 9.19
N ASN A 46 8.16 6.29 9.67
CA ASN A 46 9.05 5.46 8.84
C ASN A 46 8.34 4.23 8.24
N ASN A 47 7.05 4.04 8.56
CA ASN A 47 6.27 2.90 8.10
C ASN A 47 5.18 3.34 7.12
N PHE A 48 4.54 2.36 6.50
CA PHE A 48 3.38 2.56 5.64
C PHE A 48 2.11 2.00 6.30
N GLN A 49 1.01 2.71 6.08
CA GLN A 49 -0.32 2.30 6.48
C GLN A 49 -1.27 2.43 5.30
N GLY A 50 -2.38 1.69 5.36
CA GLY A 50 -3.44 1.76 4.37
C GLY A 50 -4.80 1.85 5.02
N LYS A 51 -5.62 2.77 4.51
CA LYS A 51 -7.01 2.95 4.94
C LYS A 51 -7.98 2.77 3.77
N ILE A 52 -9.15 2.23 4.05
CA ILE A 52 -10.21 2.08 3.04
C ILE A 52 -10.80 3.46 2.73
N VAL A 53 -10.68 3.93 1.49
CA VAL A 53 -11.18 5.26 1.07
C VAL A 53 -12.42 5.18 0.19
N TRP A 54 -12.77 4.00 -0.30
CA TRP A 54 -13.97 3.77 -1.09
C TRP A 54 -14.41 2.32 -1.03
N LEU A 55 -15.72 2.11 -1.10
CA LEU A 55 -16.39 0.81 -1.19
C LEU A 55 -17.38 0.86 -2.37
N SER A 56 -17.48 -0.21 -3.14
CA SER A 56 -18.50 -0.34 -4.19
C SER A 56 -19.91 -0.31 -3.61
N GLU A 57 -20.07 -0.91 -2.43
CA GLU A 57 -21.30 -0.95 -1.65
C GLU A 57 -21.01 -0.44 -0.24
N PRO A 58 -21.05 0.88 0.02
CA PRO A 58 -20.74 1.45 1.33
C PRO A 58 -21.87 1.27 2.35
N ILE A 59 -23.10 1.02 1.89
CA ILE A 59 -24.29 0.81 2.72
C ILE A 59 -24.61 -0.69 2.76
N ASP A 60 -24.93 -1.19 3.95
CA ASP A 60 -25.44 -2.53 4.15
C ASP A 60 -26.94 -2.58 3.73
N PRO A 61 -27.31 -3.42 2.76
CA PRO A 61 -28.70 -3.52 2.29
C PRO A 61 -29.66 -4.07 3.35
N ALA A 62 -29.19 -4.84 4.34
CA ALA A 62 -30.05 -5.40 5.38
C ALA A 62 -30.40 -4.38 6.47
N THR A 63 -29.48 -3.46 6.77
CA THR A 63 -29.65 -2.49 7.87
C THR A 63 -29.88 -1.06 7.39
N ASN A 64 -29.66 -0.79 6.10
CA ASN A 64 -29.67 0.53 5.48
C ASN A 64 -28.72 1.53 6.16
N LYS A 65 -27.64 1.03 6.76
CA LYS A 65 -26.60 1.80 7.47
C LYS A 65 -25.23 1.60 6.83
N PRO A 66 -24.25 2.48 7.08
CA PRO A 66 -22.88 2.26 6.62
C PRO A 66 -22.33 0.91 7.08
N LYS A 67 -21.61 0.20 6.20
CA LYS A 67 -21.00 -1.09 6.55
C LYS A 67 -19.97 -0.92 7.67
N THR A 68 -20.05 -1.79 8.66
CA THR A 68 -19.11 -1.87 9.78
C THR A 68 -18.38 -3.21 9.78
N ASP A 69 -17.36 -3.35 10.63
CA ASP A 69 -16.51 -4.54 10.67
C ASP A 69 -17.12 -5.73 11.44
N THR A 70 -18.29 -6.16 11.01
CA THR A 70 -19.06 -7.25 11.63
C THR A 70 -18.36 -8.62 11.59
N LYS A 71 -17.32 -8.77 10.77
CA LYS A 71 -16.57 -10.02 10.61
C LYS A 71 -15.30 -10.09 11.45
N HIS A 72 -15.00 -9.05 12.23
CA HIS A 72 -13.81 -9.06 13.07
C HIS A 72 -13.90 -10.17 14.14
N PRO A 73 -12.82 -10.92 14.44
CA PRO A 73 -12.87 -11.98 15.46
C PRO A 73 -13.24 -11.47 16.86
N ASN A 74 -12.82 -10.25 17.19
CA ASN A 74 -13.23 -9.57 18.42
C ASN A 74 -14.53 -8.78 18.18
N ALA A 75 -15.62 -9.20 18.84
CA ALA A 75 -16.94 -8.59 18.76
C ALA A 75 -17.00 -7.13 19.23
N SER A 76 -16.10 -6.70 20.13
CA SER A 76 -16.06 -5.31 20.58
C SER A 76 -15.72 -4.33 19.46
N LEU A 77 -15.17 -4.82 18.34
CA LEU A 77 -14.75 -4.02 17.20
C LEU A 77 -15.79 -3.98 16.07
N HIS A 78 -16.92 -4.69 16.19
CA HIS A 78 -17.93 -4.80 15.11
C HIS A 78 -18.63 -3.48 14.74
N ASN A 79 -18.57 -2.49 15.62
CA ASN A 79 -19.23 -1.19 15.40
C ASN A 79 -18.36 -0.20 14.62
N ARG A 80 -17.09 -0.54 14.32
CA ARG A 80 -16.22 0.37 13.57
C ARG A 80 -16.65 0.44 12.10
N PRO A 81 -16.78 1.64 11.50
CA PRO A 81 -17.03 1.77 10.07
C PRO A 81 -15.92 1.12 9.25
N LEU A 82 -16.27 0.46 8.13
CA LEU A 82 -15.28 -0.04 7.19
C LEU A 82 -14.63 1.12 6.41
N LEU A 83 -15.42 2.11 6.01
CA LEU A 83 -14.89 3.30 5.36
C LEU A 83 -14.04 4.09 6.35
N GLY A 84 -12.80 4.42 5.97
CA GLY A 84 -11.80 5.06 6.83
C GLY A 84 -11.01 4.09 7.72
N LEU A 85 -11.38 2.80 7.77
CA LEU A 85 -10.68 1.82 8.59
C LEU A 85 -9.24 1.62 8.10
N ILE A 86 -8.28 1.74 9.00
CA ILE A 86 -6.87 1.40 8.74
C ILE A 86 -6.75 -0.13 8.82
N ASN A 87 -6.71 -0.78 7.67
CA ASN A 87 -6.67 -2.24 7.56
C ASN A 87 -5.29 -2.77 7.14
N LEU A 88 -4.37 -1.89 6.76
CA LEU A 88 -2.97 -2.21 6.49
C LEU A 88 -2.07 -1.40 7.43
N TRP A 89 -1.18 -2.07 8.15
CA TRP A 89 -0.26 -1.44 9.09
C TRP A 89 0.96 -2.34 9.32
N GLY A 90 2.05 -1.74 9.83
CA GLY A 90 3.28 -2.46 10.16
C GLY A 90 4.20 -2.75 8.97
N PHE A 91 3.92 -2.16 7.80
CA PHE A 91 4.78 -2.30 6.63
C PHE A 91 5.97 -1.35 6.70
N SER A 92 7.17 -1.90 6.52
CA SER A 92 8.42 -1.17 6.33
C SER A 92 9.10 -1.61 5.04
N TYR A 93 9.88 -0.72 4.44
CA TYR A 93 10.70 -1.03 3.28
C TYR A 93 12.14 -1.31 3.74
N ASN A 94 12.70 -2.45 3.32
CA ASN A 94 14.05 -2.91 3.65
C ASN A 94 14.92 -2.97 2.39
#